data_AF-A0A351Y5Q2-F1
#
_entry.id   AF-A0A351Y5Q2-F1
#
_cell.length_a   1.000
_cell.length_b   1.000
_cell.length_c   1.000
_cell.angle_alpha   90.00
_cell.angle_beta   90.00
_cell.angle_gamma   90.00
#
_symmetry.space_group_name_H-M   'P 1'
#
loop_
_entity.id
_entity.type
_entity.pdbx_description
1 polymer ?
#
loop_
_entity_poly.entity_id
_entity_poly.type
_entity_poly.pdbx_seq_one_letter_code
_entity_poly.pdbx_strand_id
1 'polypeptide(L)'
;MLVTKFQIDAMSRADVAAHLRRPFYLYIDEFQNFASESFVTILSEARKYKLALIIANQYTSQIMTEIKDAIFGNVGTTIAFTLGKDDADMIAGQFKNMI
;
A
#
# COMPACT_ATOMS: atom_id res chain seq x y z
N MET A 1 -7.53 -11.67 11.47
CA MET A 1 -6.06 -11.48 11.39
C MET A 1 -5.47 -12.05 10.10
N LEU A 2 -6.01 -11.70 8.92
CA LEU A 2 -5.48 -12.21 7.64
C LEU A 2 -4.26 -11.41 7.17
N VAL A 3 -4.38 -10.08 7.23
CA VAL A 3 -3.32 -9.11 6.89
C VAL A 3 -2.06 -9.34 7.71
N THR A 4 -2.20 -9.42 9.03
CA THR A 4 -1.07 -9.64 9.95
C THR A 4 -0.31 -10.92 9.62
N LYS A 5 -1.01 -11.95 9.13
CA LYS A 5 -0.38 -13.19 8.70
C LYS A 5 0.46 -12.99 7.43
N PHE A 6 -0.02 -12.23 6.45
CA PHE A 6 0.79 -11.85 5.29
C PHE A 6 2.05 -11.06 5.69
N GLN A 7 1.95 -10.18 6.69
CA GLN A 7 3.12 -9.48 7.22
C GLN A 7 4.15 -10.45 7.81
N ILE A 8 3.71 -11.36 8.69
CA ILE A 8 4.58 -12.37 9.31
C ILE A 8 5.20 -13.28 8.24
N ASP A 9 4.40 -13.74 7.27
CA ASP A 9 4.84 -14.62 6.19
C ASP A 9 5.80 -13.92 5.20
N ALA A 10 5.71 -12.58 5.07
CA ALA A 10 6.69 -11.81 4.32
C ALA A 10 8.00 -11.66 5.10
N MET A 11 7.92 -11.33 6.39
CA MET A 11 9.09 -11.17 7.26
C MET A 11 9.85 -12.49 7.46
N SER A 12 9.18 -13.65 7.43
CA SER A 12 9.83 -14.97 7.50
C SER A 12 10.83 -15.23 6.36
N ARG A 13 10.78 -14.43 5.29
CA ARG A 13 11.74 -14.47 4.17
C ARG A 13 13.03 -13.72 4.45
N ALA A 14 13.22 -13.18 5.66
CA ALA A 14 14.42 -12.44 6.06
C ALA A 14 15.71 -13.24 5.78
N ASP A 15 15.70 -14.54 6.08
CA ASP A 15 16.87 -15.43 5.94
C ASP A 15 17.11 -15.91 4.49
N VAL A 16 16.18 -15.65 3.58
CA VAL A 16 16.32 -16.00 2.16
C VAL A 16 17.05 -14.86 1.45
N ALA A 17 18.12 -15.16 0.70
CA ALA A 17 18.82 -14.14 -0.10
C ALA A 17 17.86 -13.44 -1.08
N ALA A 18 17.99 -12.12 -1.23
CA ALA A 18 17.01 -11.29 -1.96
C ALA A 18 16.73 -11.74 -3.41
N HIS A 19 17.70 -12.36 -4.08
CA HIS A 19 17.58 -12.90 -5.44
C HIS A 19 16.87 -14.26 -5.50
N LEU A 20 16.77 -14.98 -4.38
CA LEU A 20 16.05 -16.25 -4.25
C LEU A 20 14.62 -16.06 -3.72
N ARG A 21 14.31 -14.88 -3.16
CA ARG A 21 12.97 -14.55 -2.65
C ARG A 21 11.96 -14.58 -3.80
N ARG A 22 10.94 -15.43 -3.68
CA ARG A 22 9.83 -15.50 -4.64
C ARG A 22 8.94 -14.24 -4.51
N PRO A 23 8.69 -13.52 -5.61
CA PRO A 23 7.73 -12.42 -5.61
C PRO A 23 6.35 -12.89 -5.16
N PHE A 24 5.69 -12.10 -4.32
CA PHE A 24 4.31 -12.31 -3.93
C PHE A 24 3.54 -11.01 -4.13
N TYR A 25 2.41 -11.09 -4.83
CA TYR A 25 1.57 -9.95 -5.16
C TYR A 25 0.27 -10.08 -4.39
N LEU A 26 0.01 -9.13 -3.50
CA LEU A 26 -1.19 -9.09 -2.68
C LEU A 26 -2.09 -7.98 -3.19
N TYR A 27 -3.22 -8.39 -3.76
CA TYR A 27 -4.28 -7.50 -4.23
C TYR A 27 -5.34 -7.38 -3.14
N ILE A 28 -5.66 -6.15 -2.77
CA ILE A 28 -6.64 -5.86 -1.72
C ILE A 28 -7.62 -4.85 -2.29
N ASP A 29 -8.85 -5.32 -2.49
CA ASP A 29 -9.97 -4.47 -2.80
C ASP A 29 -10.61 -3.96 -1.50
N GLU A 30 -11.28 -2.81 -1.58
CA GLU A 30 -11.91 -2.13 -0.43
C GLU A 30 -10.95 -2.04 0.78
N PHE A 31 -9.74 -1.54 0.54
CA PHE A 31 -8.63 -1.57 1.50
C PHE A 31 -8.95 -0.86 2.83
N GLN A 32 -9.87 0.10 2.87
CA GLN A 32 -10.33 0.73 4.10
C GLN A 32 -10.85 -0.27 5.15
N ASN A 33 -11.39 -1.42 4.71
CA ASN A 33 -11.85 -2.49 5.61
C ASN A 33 -10.69 -3.23 6.30
N PHE A 34 -9.47 -3.05 5.80
CA PHE A 34 -8.26 -3.72 6.26
C PHE A 34 -7.23 -2.73 6.79
N ALA A 35 -7.44 -1.43 6.62
CA ALA A 35 -6.50 -0.37 6.96
C ALA A 35 -6.25 -0.34 8.48
N SER A 36 -5.07 -0.78 8.89
CA SER A 36 -4.59 -0.78 10.26
C SER A 36 -3.17 -0.22 10.33
N GLU A 37 -2.73 0.18 11.51
CA GLU A 37 -1.35 0.67 11.70
C GLU A 37 -0.29 -0.33 11.26
N SER A 38 -0.54 -1.64 11.39
CA SER A 38 0.37 -2.68 10.91
C SER A 38 0.61 -2.62 9.38
N PHE A 39 -0.32 -2.03 8.61
CA PHE A 39 -0.10 -1.80 7.18
C PHE A 39 0.90 -0.69 6.89
N VAL A 40 1.07 0.29 7.78
CA VAL A 40 2.08 1.34 7.59
C VAL A 40 3.47 0.72 7.57
N THR A 41 3.73 -0.18 8.52
CA THR A 41 4.99 -0.93 8.60
C THR A 41 5.19 -1.81 7.36
N ILE A 42 4.17 -2.60 6.97
CA ILE A 42 4.32 -3.49 5.81
C ILE A 42 4.52 -2.70 4.51
N LEU A 43 3.82 -1.58 4.29
CA LEU A 43 3.99 -0.73 3.10
C LEU A 43 5.42 -0.19 2.99
N SER A 44 6.01 0.20 4.13
CA SER A 44 7.38 0.72 4.20
C SER A 44 8.46 -0.35 4.00
N GLU A 45 8.17 -1.62 4.32
CA GLU A 45 9.17 -2.70 4.32
C GLU A 45 8.97 -3.79 3.28
N ALA A 46 7.78 -3.91 2.67
CA ALA A 46 7.38 -5.02 1.81
C ALA A 46 8.35 -5.27 0.64
N ARG A 47 8.94 -4.20 0.08
CA ARG A 47 9.93 -4.29 -1.00
C ARG A 47 11.15 -5.13 -0.61
N LYS A 48 11.59 -5.07 0.65
CA LYS A 48 12.71 -5.89 1.17
C LYS A 48 12.37 -7.38 1.02
N TYR A 49 11.12 -7.76 1.23
CA TYR A 49 10.67 -9.16 1.27
C TYR A 49 10.06 -9.68 -0.06
N LYS A 50 10.23 -8.93 -1.16
CA LYS A 50 9.59 -9.21 -2.46
C LYS A 50 8.06 -9.35 -2.35
N LEU A 51 7.45 -8.62 -1.43
CA LEU A 51 6.01 -8.46 -1.32
C LEU A 51 5.63 -7.19 -2.08
N ALA A 52 4.72 -7.31 -3.05
CA ALA A 52 4.12 -6.19 -3.73
C ALA A 52 2.67 -6.06 -3.27
N LEU A 53 2.30 -4.86 -2.85
CA LEU A 53 0.94 -4.53 -2.39
C LEU A 53 0.26 -3.73 -3.48
N ILE A 54 -0.94 -4.17 -3.85
CA ILE A 54 -1.82 -3.49 -4.80
C ILE A 54 -3.13 -3.27 -4.06
N ILE A 55 -3.40 -2.01 -3.75
CA ILE A 55 -4.56 -1.63 -2.94
C ILE A 55 -5.52 -0.79 -3.77
N ALA A 56 -6.81 -1.05 -3.61
CA ALA A 56 -7.89 -0.28 -4.22
C ALA A 56 -8.83 0.25 -3.14
N ASN A 57 -9.29 1.49 -3.32
CA ASN A 57 -10.27 2.14 -2.45
C ASN A 57 -11.15 3.05 -3.31
N GLN A 58 -12.40 3.21 -2.89
CA GLN A 58 -13.34 4.11 -3.58
C GLN A 58 -13.18 5.56 -3.12
N TYR A 59 -12.94 5.78 -1.82
CA TYR A 59 -12.86 7.11 -1.22
C TYR A 59 -11.61 7.24 -0.37
N THR A 60 -10.81 8.28 -0.61
CA THR A 60 -9.63 8.56 0.22
C THR A 60 -10.04 8.99 1.63
N SER A 61 -11.23 9.54 1.82
CA SER A 61 -11.76 9.95 3.13
C SER A 61 -11.97 8.78 4.10
N GLN A 62 -12.14 7.55 3.61
CA GLN A 62 -12.32 6.35 4.44
C GLN A 62 -11.03 5.84 5.06
N ILE A 63 -9.88 6.35 4.61
CA ILE A 63 -8.56 5.96 5.11
C ILE A 63 -8.06 7.04 6.09
N MET A 64 -7.57 6.60 7.25
CA MET A 64 -6.95 7.46 8.25
C MET A 64 -5.74 8.21 7.67
N THR A 65 -5.49 9.43 8.13
CA THR A 65 -4.47 10.32 7.58
C THR A 65 -3.08 9.70 7.62
N GLU A 66 -2.71 9.05 8.73
CA GLU A 66 -1.41 8.42 8.93
C GLU A 66 -1.16 7.29 7.92
N ILE A 67 -2.21 6.54 7.58
CA ILE A 67 -2.13 5.47 6.58
C ILE A 67 -2.04 6.06 5.18
N LYS A 68 -2.76 7.15 4.89
CA LYS A 68 -2.65 7.85 3.60
C LYS A 68 -1.25 8.37 3.35
N ASP A 69 -0.65 9.01 4.35
CA ASP A 69 0.71 9.54 4.25
C ASP A 69 1.71 8.40 4.01
N ALA A 70 1.52 7.26 4.69
CA ALA A 70 2.32 6.07 4.46
C ALA A 70 2.14 5.48 3.06
N ILE A 71 0.91 5.45 2.53
CA ILE A 71 0.63 5.00 1.16
C ILE A 71 1.34 5.94 0.19
N PHE A 72 1.01 7.23 0.19
CA PHE A 72 1.52 8.19 -0.79
C PHE A 72 3.03 8.39 -0.70
N GLY A 73 3.64 8.21 0.48
CA GLY A 73 5.09 8.26 0.65
C GLY A 73 5.85 7.02 0.15
N ASN A 74 5.20 5.85 0.07
CA ASN A 74 5.88 4.59 -0.26
C ASN A 74 5.46 3.96 -1.60
N VAL A 75 4.29 4.32 -2.14
CA VAL A 75 3.83 3.74 -3.41
C VAL A 75 4.62 4.32 -4.59
N GLY A 76 5.22 3.44 -5.38
CA GLY A 76 5.91 3.83 -6.61
C GLY A 76 4.98 3.96 -7.82
N THR A 77 3.70 3.62 -7.69
CA THR A 77 2.73 3.67 -8.79
C THR A 77 1.36 4.02 -8.24
N THR A 78 0.75 5.04 -8.83
CA THR A 78 -0.59 5.51 -8.49
C THR A 78 -1.45 5.44 -9.75
N ILE A 79 -2.64 4.85 -9.62
CA ILE A 79 -3.64 4.78 -10.69
C ILE A 79 -4.90 5.45 -10.17
N ALA A 80 -5.44 6.39 -10.93
CA ALA A 80 -6.67 7.08 -10.61
C ALA A 80 -7.70 6.85 -11.73
N PHE A 81 -8.94 6.53 -11.34
CA PHE A 81 -10.08 6.42 -12.24
C PHE A 81 -10.91 7.70 -12.18
N THR A 82 -12.18 7.65 -12.57
CA THR A 82 -13.10 8.78 -12.36
C THR A 82 -13.27 9.05 -10.87
N LEU A 83 -12.94 10.26 -10.44
CA LEU A 83 -12.97 10.67 -9.04
C LEU A 83 -14.07 11.71 -8.78
N GLY A 84 -14.57 11.73 -7.53
CA GLY A 84 -15.32 12.87 -7.00
C GLY A 84 -14.41 14.07 -6.75
N LYS A 85 -14.99 15.24 -6.51
CA LYS A 85 -14.24 16.51 -6.34
C LYS A 85 -13.15 16.41 -5.27
N ASP A 86 -13.51 15.95 -4.07
CA ASP A 86 -12.59 15.92 -2.92
C ASP A 86 -11.41 14.98 -3.15
N ASP A 87 -11.68 13.78 -3.68
CA ASP A 87 -10.63 12.82 -4.04
C ASP A 87 -9.77 13.32 -5.20
N ALA A 88 -10.36 14.00 -6.18
CA ALA A 88 -9.65 14.58 -7.31
C ALA A 88 -8.66 15.66 -6.86
N ASP A 89 -9.08 16.56 -5.96
CA ASP A 89 -8.20 17.61 -5.42
C ASP A 89 -7.00 16.99 -4.66
N MET A 90 -7.24 15.96 -3.86
CA MET A 90 -6.18 15.23 -3.15
C MET A 90 -5.20 14.55 -4.11
N ILE A 91 -5.71 13.78 -5.06
CA ILE A 91 -4.90 12.99 -5.99
C ILE A 91 -4.17 13.89 -6.99
N ALA A 92 -4.75 15.01 -7.41
CA ALA A 92 -4.08 16.00 -8.25
C ALA A 92 -2.82 16.57 -7.58
N GLY A 93 -2.83 16.74 -6.25
CA GLY A 93 -1.66 17.11 -5.47
C GLY A 93 -0.52 16.09 -5.57
N GLN A 94 -0.85 14.79 -5.60
CA GLN A 94 0.15 13.72 -5.71
C GLN A 94 0.83 13.69 -7.09
N PHE A 95 0.06 13.93 -8.17
CA PHE A 95 0.61 13.99 -9.51
C PHE A 95 1.40 15.27 -9.81
N LYS A 96 1.08 16.39 -9.16
CA LYS A 96 1.82 17.66 -9.35
C LYS A 96 3.28 17.57 -8.94
N ASN A 97 3.63 16.69 -8.02
CA ASN A 97 5.01 16.46 -7.59
C ASN A 97 5.80 15.51 -8.54
N MET A 98 5.21 15.11 -9.68
CA MET A 98 5.83 14.19 -10.65
C MET A 98 6.40 14.89 -11.90
N ILE A 99 6.57 16.22 -11.88
CA ILE A 99 7.19 17.00 -12.97
C ILE A 99 8.44 17.71 -12.45
#